data_AF-A0A2M7BP87-F1
#
_entry.id   AF-A0A2M7BP87-F1
#
_cell.length_a   1.000
_cell.length_b   1.000
_cell.length_c   1.000
_cell.angle_alpha   90.00
_cell.angle_beta   90.00
_cell.angle_gamma   90.00
#
_symmetry.space_group_name_H-M   'P 1'
#
loop_
_entity.id
_entity.type
_entity.pdbx_description
1 polymer ?
#
loop_
_entity_poly.entity_id
_entity_poly.type
_entity_poly.pdbx_seq_one_letter_code
_entity_poly.pdbx_strand_id
1 'polypeptide(L)'
;MGLIWINEVSVSFGGPRLLDGATLQIEAGERIGLLGRNGSGKSTLMKLLVGDITPDSGGIIRSNDARIAMLPQDVPDDLPGTVYDVVAAGGSERRREQAGNVRLTIQEAERSGKLVAEAQRISFAFADQKIVEGFSTVILRGDKVGIIGPNGSGKTTFLKILLGDLQPQQGRVRLGSGVRIAYFDQLRAQLDENRSLKDNIADGNDMVIVGGVARHIVGYLQDFLFLPEQIPAPVRSLSGGERNRLLLAKLFILPSNVLALDEPTNDLDVETLELLEDRLLEYSGTILLVSHDRAFLNNVATSTIVFEGEGRLQEYVGGYDDWLRQRTAPDGPLPTGLKEPKPRKDKPPKEKQKLSYKETRELETLPQKLEALEEEKQRLLDEGDLHATRIRDCVRVSAEEIRRFEQSMSGNED
;
A
#
# COMPACT_ATOMS: atom_id res chain seq x y z
N MET A 1 11.02 23.07 7.27
CA MET A 1 12.49 23.07 7.19
C MET A 1 12.86 23.44 5.77
N GLY A 2 13.65 24.49 5.56
CA GLY A 2 13.98 24.97 4.21
C GLY A 2 14.75 23.92 3.41
N LEU A 3 14.25 23.59 2.21
CA LEU A 3 14.90 22.68 1.26
C LEU A 3 16.07 23.38 0.54
N ILE A 4 15.84 24.61 0.10
CA ILE A 4 16.83 25.43 -0.61
C ILE A 4 16.70 26.88 -0.13
N TRP A 5 17.83 27.50 0.17
CA TRP A 5 17.92 28.90 0.52
C TRP A 5 18.96 29.60 -0.36
N ILE A 6 18.52 30.63 -1.08
CA ILE A 6 19.33 31.52 -1.91
C ILE A 6 19.41 32.86 -1.18
N ASN A 7 20.62 33.39 -1.01
CA ASN A 7 20.86 34.66 -0.35
C ASN A 7 21.72 35.59 -1.23
N GLU A 8 21.13 36.73 -1.63
CA GLU A 8 21.75 37.81 -2.41
C GLU A 8 22.52 37.33 -3.66
N VAL A 9 21.93 36.37 -4.39
CA VAL A 9 22.58 35.79 -5.56
C VAL A 9 22.48 36.68 -6.79
N SER A 10 23.63 36.92 -7.42
CA SER A 10 23.73 37.62 -8.71
C SER A 10 24.46 36.78 -9.76
N VAL A 11 24.01 36.87 -11.01
CA VAL A 11 24.62 36.19 -12.17
C VAL A 11 24.62 37.07 -13.42
N SER A 12 25.74 37.07 -14.13
CA SER A 12 25.98 37.80 -15.36
C SER A 12 26.70 36.95 -16.41
N PHE A 13 26.30 37.03 -17.67
CA PHE A 13 27.00 36.38 -18.80
C PHE A 13 27.51 37.43 -19.78
N GLY A 14 28.54 38.18 -19.37
CA GLY A 14 29.20 39.17 -20.25
C GLY A 14 28.29 40.32 -20.74
N GLY A 15 27.18 40.57 -20.05
CA GLY A 15 26.15 41.57 -20.39
C GLY A 15 25.40 42.05 -19.13
N PRO A 16 24.20 42.67 -19.25
CA PRO A 16 23.43 43.11 -18.08
C PRO A 16 23.14 41.95 -17.12
N ARG A 17 23.16 42.21 -15.80
CA ARG A 17 22.92 41.21 -14.75
C ARG A 17 21.56 40.54 -14.98
N LEU A 18 21.56 39.21 -15.08
CA LEU A 18 20.35 38.41 -15.25
C LEU A 18 19.65 38.18 -13.92
N LEU A 19 20.43 38.06 -12.85
CA LEU A 19 19.97 38.08 -11.46
C LEU A 19 20.82 39.09 -10.72
N ASP A 20 20.18 39.91 -9.88
CA ASP A 20 20.84 40.96 -9.10
C ASP A 20 20.28 40.92 -7.67
N GLY A 21 21.05 40.36 -6.74
CA GLY A 21 20.68 40.28 -5.32
C GLY A 21 19.45 39.42 -5.03
N ALA A 22 19.23 38.33 -5.77
CA ALA A 22 18.06 37.48 -5.59
C ALA A 22 18.15 36.67 -4.29
N THR A 23 17.13 36.78 -3.44
CA THR A 23 16.97 36.00 -2.20
C THR A 23 15.66 35.21 -2.25
N LEU A 24 15.73 33.91 -1.98
CA LEU A 24 14.59 33.00 -2.05
C LEU A 24 14.77 31.86 -1.06
N GLN A 25 13.72 31.53 -0.31
CA GLN A 25 13.64 30.31 0.50
C GLN A 25 12.56 29.41 -0.08
N ILE A 26 12.88 28.13 -0.25
CA ILE A 26 11.96 27.10 -0.73
C ILE A 26 11.80 26.06 0.37
N GLU A 27 10.56 25.79 0.77
CA GLU A 27 10.22 24.81 1.80
C GLU A 27 9.58 23.54 1.22
N ALA A 28 9.53 22.48 2.04
CA ALA A 28 8.93 21.22 1.66
C ALA A 28 7.43 21.36 1.38
N GLY A 29 6.99 20.85 0.23
CA GLY A 29 5.59 20.89 -0.21
C GLY A 29 5.20 22.16 -0.97
N GLU A 30 6.08 23.17 -1.06
CA GLU A 30 5.77 24.39 -1.80
C GLU A 30 5.77 24.18 -3.32
N ARG A 31 4.81 24.83 -4.00
CA ARG A 31 4.72 24.87 -5.46
C ARG A 31 4.96 26.31 -5.92
N ILE A 32 6.17 26.59 -6.39
CA ILE A 32 6.60 27.93 -6.76
C ILE A 32 6.63 28.07 -8.29
N GLY A 33 6.00 29.12 -8.83
CA GLY A 33 6.03 29.46 -10.24
C GLY A 33 6.98 30.61 -10.54
N LEU A 34 7.85 30.47 -11.54
CA LEU A 34 8.75 31.54 -12.01
C LEU A 34 8.14 32.25 -13.23
N LEU A 35 7.87 33.55 -13.10
CA LEU A 35 7.28 34.39 -14.14
C LEU A 35 8.24 35.51 -14.57
N GLY A 36 8.20 35.89 -15.85
CA GLY A 36 9.11 36.90 -16.40
C GLY A 36 9.16 36.87 -17.93
N ARG A 37 9.70 37.92 -18.56
CA ARG A 37 9.88 37.98 -20.02
C ARG A 37 10.92 36.96 -20.49
N ASN A 38 10.91 36.60 -21.77
CA ASN A 38 12.00 35.79 -22.33
C ASN A 38 13.33 36.57 -22.19
N GLY A 39 14.37 35.90 -21.68
CA GLY A 39 15.65 36.53 -21.33
C GLY A 39 15.74 37.13 -19.92
N SER A 40 14.69 37.06 -19.09
CA SER A 40 14.71 37.58 -17.70
C SER A 40 15.47 36.71 -16.68
N GLY A 41 16.14 35.64 -17.10
CA GLY A 41 16.92 34.79 -16.18
C GLY A 41 16.17 33.62 -15.52
N LYS A 42 14.93 33.31 -15.92
CA LYS A 42 14.15 32.16 -15.39
C LYS A 42 14.92 30.83 -15.48
N SER A 43 15.41 30.50 -16.67
CA SER A 43 16.18 29.27 -16.90
C SER A 43 17.53 29.31 -16.17
N THR A 44 18.12 30.50 -16.00
CA THR A 44 19.36 30.70 -15.22
C THR A 44 19.13 30.42 -13.74
N LEU A 45 18.03 30.87 -13.16
CA LEU A 45 17.66 30.58 -11.77
C LEU A 45 17.43 29.08 -11.55
N MET A 46 16.79 28.39 -12.50
CA MET A 46 16.64 26.93 -12.43
C MET A 46 17.99 26.19 -12.47
N LYS A 47 18.90 26.60 -13.36
CA LYS A 47 20.25 26.03 -13.42
C LYS A 47 21.07 26.29 -12.14
N LEU A 48 20.91 27.46 -11.52
CA LEU A 48 21.51 27.77 -10.21
C LEU A 48 20.94 26.89 -9.10
N LEU A 49 19.64 26.62 -9.09
CA LEU A 49 19.01 25.75 -8.10
C LEU A 49 19.56 24.31 -8.18
N VAL A 50 19.69 23.76 -9.38
CA VAL A 50 20.25 22.42 -9.64
C VAL A 50 21.76 22.35 -9.36
N GLY A 51 22.47 23.47 -9.51
CA GLY A 51 23.92 23.55 -9.31
C GLY A 51 24.74 23.40 -10.59
N ASP A 52 24.10 23.51 -11.76
CA ASP A 52 24.77 23.51 -13.07
C ASP A 52 25.56 24.81 -13.31
N ILE A 53 25.23 25.88 -12.58
CA ILE A 53 25.89 27.19 -12.67
C ILE A 53 26.23 27.64 -11.26
N THR A 54 27.40 28.27 -11.09
CA THR A 54 27.81 28.92 -9.85
C THR A 54 27.43 30.41 -9.88
N PRO A 55 26.95 30.98 -8.77
CA PRO A 55 26.65 32.41 -8.71
C PRO A 55 27.94 33.26 -8.75
N ASP A 56 27.85 34.47 -9.30
CA ASP A 56 28.97 35.43 -9.32
C ASP A 56 29.16 36.07 -7.93
N SER A 57 28.05 36.29 -7.21
CA SER A 57 28.02 36.74 -5.82
C SER A 57 26.82 36.14 -5.09
N GLY A 58 26.85 36.13 -3.75
CA GLY A 58 25.81 35.52 -2.91
C GLY A 58 26.06 34.05 -2.61
N GLY A 59 25.09 33.39 -1.97
CA GLY A 59 25.22 31.99 -1.53
C GLY A 59 23.95 31.17 -1.74
N ILE A 60 24.13 29.88 -2.02
CA ILE A 60 23.04 28.90 -2.14
C ILE A 60 23.31 27.77 -1.14
N ILE A 61 22.42 27.60 -0.17
CA ILE A 61 22.42 26.51 0.80
C ILE A 61 21.33 25.52 0.42
N ARG A 62 21.69 24.24 0.32
CA ARG A 62 20.75 23.15 0.02
C ARG A 62 20.75 22.19 1.21
N SER A 63 19.59 21.67 1.58
CA SER A 63 19.51 20.60 2.57
C SER A 63 20.20 19.34 2.04
N ASN A 64 20.89 18.59 2.92
CA ASN A 64 21.64 17.39 2.54
C ASN A 64 20.75 16.27 1.95
N ASP A 65 19.46 16.26 2.29
CA ASP A 65 18.48 15.31 1.76
C ASP A 65 17.75 15.82 0.50
N ALA A 66 18.02 17.05 0.04
CA ALA A 66 17.34 17.63 -1.11
C ALA A 66 17.81 16.98 -2.42
N ARG A 67 16.93 16.21 -3.07
CA ARG A 67 17.12 15.71 -4.43
C ARG A 67 16.48 16.67 -5.42
N ILE A 68 17.29 17.26 -6.29
CA ILE A 68 16.84 18.23 -7.27
C ILE A 68 16.89 17.58 -8.64
N ALA A 69 15.73 17.49 -9.30
CA ALA A 69 15.61 17.07 -10.70
C ALA A 69 15.14 18.28 -11.52
N MET A 70 15.71 18.45 -12.71
CA MET A 70 15.32 19.48 -13.66
C MET A 70 15.14 18.86 -15.03
N LEU A 71 14.03 19.23 -15.67
CA LEU A 71 13.81 18.94 -17.07
C LEU A 71 14.47 20.07 -17.89
N PRO A 72 15.51 19.77 -18.70
CA PRO A 72 16.09 20.78 -19.58
C PRO A 72 15.07 21.22 -20.63
N GLN A 73 15.17 22.47 -21.04
CA GLN A 73 14.27 23.05 -22.03
C GLN A 73 14.50 22.47 -23.44
N ASP A 74 15.73 22.02 -23.71
CA ASP A 74 16.15 21.42 -24.97
C ASP A 74 16.57 19.96 -24.72
N VAL A 75 16.12 19.06 -25.60
CA VAL A 75 16.54 17.65 -25.60
C VAL A 75 17.79 17.55 -26.46
N PRO A 76 18.92 17.00 -25.98
CA PRO A 76 20.12 16.80 -26.80
C PRO A 76 19.82 15.90 -28.01
N ASP A 77 20.32 16.29 -29.19
CA ASP A 77 20.07 15.57 -30.44
C ASP A 77 20.80 14.22 -30.54
N ASP A 78 21.80 13.97 -29.69
CA ASP A 78 22.74 12.84 -29.79
C ASP A 78 22.59 11.75 -28.73
N LEU A 79 21.44 11.67 -28.06
CA LEU A 79 21.25 10.70 -26.97
C LEU A 79 21.44 9.25 -27.45
N PRO A 80 22.52 8.55 -27.01
CA PRO A 80 22.77 7.19 -27.44
C PRO A 80 21.84 6.23 -26.70
N GLY A 81 21.27 5.29 -27.44
CA GLY A 81 20.39 4.25 -26.90
C GLY A 81 18.92 4.49 -27.19
N THR A 82 18.08 3.66 -26.59
CA THR A 82 16.63 3.79 -26.72
C THR A 82 16.09 4.87 -25.78
N VAL A 83 14.87 5.34 -26.02
CA VAL A 83 14.18 6.25 -25.10
C VAL A 83 14.11 5.65 -23.69
N TYR A 84 13.98 4.32 -23.57
CA TYR A 84 14.04 3.62 -22.31
C TYR A 84 15.41 3.78 -21.63
N ASP A 85 16.50 3.58 -22.36
CA ASP A 85 17.86 3.72 -21.82
C ASP A 85 18.12 5.13 -21.31
N VAL A 86 17.67 6.16 -22.03
CA VAL A 86 17.81 7.58 -21.63
C VAL A 86 16.99 7.88 -20.37
N VAL A 87 15.75 7.38 -20.29
CA VAL A 87 14.87 7.60 -19.12
C VAL A 87 15.37 6.81 -17.90
N ALA A 88 15.85 5.58 -18.09
CA ALA A 88 16.49 4.77 -17.07
C ALA A 88 17.85 5.35 -16.63
N ALA A 89 18.57 5.99 -17.55
CA ALA A 89 19.82 6.71 -17.31
C ALA A 89 19.62 8.03 -16.56
N GLY A 90 18.43 8.64 -16.63
CA GLY A 90 18.06 9.85 -15.90
C GLY A 90 18.22 9.75 -14.37
N GLY A 91 18.30 8.52 -13.82
CA GLY A 91 18.65 8.25 -12.41
C GLY A 91 20.12 7.84 -12.16
N SER A 92 20.92 7.67 -13.21
CA SER A 92 22.21 6.96 -13.15
C SER A 92 23.41 7.72 -13.75
N GLU A 93 23.21 8.69 -14.63
CA GLU A 93 24.31 9.19 -15.49
C GLU A 93 25.10 10.42 -15.04
N ARG A 94 24.83 11.01 -13.87
CA ARG A 94 25.77 11.99 -13.27
C ARG A 94 26.66 11.41 -12.15
N ARG A 95 26.82 10.09 -12.12
CA ARG A 95 27.56 9.38 -11.06
C ARG A 95 28.95 8.86 -11.48
N ARG A 96 29.38 9.07 -12.73
CA ARG A 96 30.57 8.35 -13.24
C ARG A 96 31.91 9.04 -13.12
N GLU A 97 32.01 10.29 -12.69
CA GLU A 97 33.32 10.92 -12.57
C GLU A 97 33.50 11.57 -11.21
N GLN A 98 34.42 10.98 -10.44
CA GLN A 98 34.99 11.40 -9.16
C GLN A 98 34.37 10.85 -7.86
N ALA A 99 35.27 10.30 -7.04
CA ALA A 99 35.11 9.76 -5.69
C ALA A 99 34.74 8.26 -5.56
N GLY A 100 35.47 7.41 -6.29
CA GLY A 100 35.63 6.01 -5.90
C GLY A 100 36.35 5.89 -4.55
N ASN A 101 35.78 5.08 -3.65
CA ASN A 101 36.34 4.49 -2.43
C ASN A 101 35.99 5.09 -1.07
N VAL A 102 35.53 6.34 -0.93
CA VAL A 102 35.13 6.88 0.40
C VAL A 102 33.60 6.88 0.61
N ARG A 103 32.79 6.82 -0.46
CA ARG A 103 31.33 6.96 -0.38
C ARG A 103 30.55 5.65 -0.11
N LEU A 104 31.16 4.49 -0.35
CA LEU A 104 30.51 3.18 -0.18
C LEU A 104 30.19 2.89 1.29
N THR A 105 31.08 3.28 2.22
CA THR A 105 30.90 3.03 3.65
C THR A 105 29.84 3.93 4.30
N ILE A 106 29.68 5.17 3.79
CA ILE A 106 28.66 6.11 4.29
C ILE A 106 27.27 5.76 3.73
N GLN A 107 27.19 5.36 2.45
CA GLN A 107 25.91 4.94 1.85
C GLN A 107 25.40 3.60 2.41
N GLU A 108 26.26 2.65 2.77
CA GLU A 108 25.82 1.42 3.45
C GLU A 108 25.31 1.69 4.88
N ALA A 109 25.92 2.63 5.60
CA ALA A 109 25.45 3.04 6.93
C ALA A 109 24.10 3.78 6.87
N GLU A 110 23.92 4.71 5.93
CA GLU A 110 22.65 5.39 5.69
C GLU A 110 21.56 4.45 5.17
N ARG A 111 21.91 3.53 4.26
CA ARG A 111 20.99 2.48 3.78
C ARG A 111 20.62 1.53 4.89
N SER A 112 21.57 1.08 5.73
CA SER A 112 21.26 0.16 6.83
C SER A 112 20.29 0.77 7.85
N GLY A 113 20.30 2.09 8.03
CA GLY A 113 19.37 2.79 8.92
C GLY A 113 17.97 3.00 8.33
N LYS A 114 17.85 3.10 6.99
CA LYS A 114 16.56 3.25 6.28
C LYS A 114 16.05 1.94 5.68
N LEU A 115 16.84 0.87 5.68
CA LEU A 115 16.46 -0.42 5.13
C LEU A 115 15.39 -1.08 5.98
N VAL A 116 14.40 -1.66 5.32
CA VAL A 116 13.38 -2.51 5.95
C VAL A 116 13.57 -3.96 5.56
N ALA A 117 13.62 -4.23 4.26
CA ALA A 117 13.86 -5.58 3.73
C ALA A 117 14.67 -5.48 2.44
N GLU A 118 15.65 -6.36 2.28
CA GLU A 118 16.42 -6.53 1.06
C GLU A 118 16.38 -7.99 0.66
N ALA A 119 15.83 -8.28 -0.52
CA ALA A 119 15.86 -9.60 -1.13
C ALA A 119 16.85 -9.59 -2.29
N GLN A 120 17.76 -10.56 -2.33
CA GLN A 120 18.75 -10.69 -3.39
C GLN A 120 18.68 -12.07 -4.04
N ARG A 121 18.29 -12.08 -5.31
CA ARG A 121 18.17 -13.25 -6.19
C ARG A 121 17.42 -14.40 -5.51
N ILE A 122 16.31 -14.08 -4.88
CA ILE A 122 15.51 -15.07 -4.16
C ILE A 122 14.80 -15.99 -5.14
N SER A 123 14.88 -17.29 -4.86
CA SER A 123 14.09 -18.29 -5.55
C SER A 123 13.41 -19.19 -4.54
N PHE A 124 12.14 -19.49 -4.78
CA PHE A 124 11.35 -20.38 -3.96
C PHE A 124 10.30 -21.08 -4.82
N ALA A 125 10.23 -22.39 -4.69
CA ALA A 125 9.20 -23.23 -5.27
C ALA A 125 8.48 -24.01 -4.16
N PHE A 126 7.16 -24.14 -4.30
CA PHE A 126 6.35 -24.99 -3.45
C PHE A 126 5.92 -26.22 -4.25
N ALA A 127 6.43 -27.39 -3.86
CA ALA A 127 6.35 -28.61 -4.67
C ALA A 127 6.84 -28.33 -6.12
N ASP A 128 5.99 -28.54 -7.12
CA ASP A 128 6.32 -28.32 -8.55
C ASP A 128 6.00 -26.89 -9.02
N GLN A 129 5.40 -26.05 -8.18
CA GLN A 129 5.01 -24.70 -8.55
C GLN A 129 6.08 -23.68 -8.14
N LYS A 130 6.75 -23.08 -9.13
CA LYS A 130 7.65 -21.95 -8.92
C LYS A 130 6.87 -20.71 -8.49
N ILE A 131 7.17 -20.17 -7.31
CA ILE A 131 6.54 -18.95 -6.78
C ILE A 131 7.38 -17.73 -7.15
N VAL A 132 8.70 -17.80 -6.99
CA VAL A 132 9.64 -16.74 -7.34
C VAL A 132 10.95 -17.34 -7.86
N GLU A 133 11.53 -16.73 -8.90
CA GLU A 133 12.79 -17.17 -9.52
C GLU A 133 13.73 -15.98 -9.74
N GLY A 134 14.83 -15.92 -8.99
CA GLY A 134 15.91 -14.95 -9.17
C GLY A 134 15.54 -13.48 -8.87
N PHE A 135 14.44 -13.22 -8.15
CA PHE A 135 13.94 -11.87 -7.92
C PHE A 135 14.80 -11.11 -6.89
N SER A 136 14.96 -9.80 -7.07
CA SER A 136 15.68 -8.93 -6.13
C SER A 136 14.91 -7.65 -5.92
N THR A 137 14.79 -7.22 -4.66
CA THR A 137 14.09 -6.01 -4.27
C THR A 137 14.74 -5.36 -3.05
N VAL A 138 14.59 -4.04 -2.93
CA VAL A 138 15.01 -3.28 -1.75
C VAL A 138 13.86 -2.42 -1.29
N ILE A 139 13.40 -2.67 -0.07
CA ILE A 139 12.30 -1.96 0.58
C ILE A 139 12.89 -1.07 1.67
N LEU A 140 12.59 0.21 1.59
CA LEU A 140 13.05 1.25 2.50
C LEU A 140 11.91 1.72 3.40
N ARG A 141 12.28 2.43 4.48
CA ARG A 141 11.33 3.02 5.42
C ARG A 141 10.45 4.04 4.72
N GLY A 142 9.14 3.86 4.86
CA GLY A 142 8.11 4.74 4.30
C GLY A 142 7.58 4.28 2.94
N ASP A 143 8.15 3.21 2.38
CA ASP A 143 7.64 2.64 1.12
C ASP A 143 6.25 2.01 1.35
N LYS A 144 5.35 2.20 0.39
CA LYS A 144 4.04 1.55 0.35
C LYS A 144 4.01 0.63 -0.87
N VAL A 145 4.28 -0.64 -0.65
CA VAL A 145 4.47 -1.63 -1.71
C VAL A 145 3.22 -2.49 -1.84
N GLY A 146 2.56 -2.40 -2.98
CA GLY A 146 1.47 -3.30 -3.37
C GLY A 146 2.00 -4.59 -3.98
N ILE A 147 1.37 -5.72 -3.70
CA ILE A 147 1.72 -7.04 -4.22
C ILE A 147 0.50 -7.56 -4.98
N ILE A 148 0.64 -7.72 -6.30
CA ILE A 148 -0.45 -8.04 -7.22
C ILE A 148 -0.16 -9.34 -7.93
N GLY A 149 -1.17 -10.20 -8.08
CA GLY A 149 -1.02 -11.47 -8.78
C GLY A 149 -2.29 -12.29 -8.71
N PRO A 150 -2.45 -13.32 -9.56
CA PRO A 150 -3.62 -14.19 -9.51
C PRO A 150 -3.73 -14.96 -8.18
N ASN A 151 -4.92 -15.49 -7.87
CA ASN A 151 -5.11 -16.35 -6.71
C ASN A 151 -4.22 -17.59 -6.83
N GLY A 152 -3.57 -17.97 -5.73
CA GLY A 152 -2.64 -19.10 -5.74
C GLY A 152 -1.29 -18.84 -6.41
N SER A 153 -0.95 -17.58 -6.77
CA SER A 153 0.39 -17.24 -7.28
C SER A 153 1.49 -17.28 -6.20
N GLY A 154 1.11 -17.42 -4.93
CA GLY A 154 2.03 -17.43 -3.80
C GLY A 154 2.32 -16.06 -3.19
N LYS A 155 1.42 -15.07 -3.33
CA LYS A 155 1.55 -13.72 -2.74
C LYS A 155 1.83 -13.77 -1.22
N THR A 156 1.01 -14.51 -0.48
CA THR A 156 1.20 -14.76 0.96
C THR A 156 2.54 -15.42 1.26
N THR A 157 2.95 -16.38 0.44
CA THR A 157 4.25 -17.07 0.60
C THR A 157 5.41 -16.12 0.39
N PHE A 158 5.34 -15.29 -0.65
CA PHE A 158 6.33 -14.26 -0.94
C PHE A 158 6.40 -13.20 0.15
N LEU A 159 5.25 -12.77 0.67
CA LEU A 159 5.19 -11.88 1.82
C LEU A 159 5.90 -12.49 3.03
N LYS A 160 5.62 -13.76 3.37
CA LYS A 160 6.33 -14.48 4.45
C LYS A 160 7.85 -14.58 4.22
N ILE A 161 8.29 -14.73 2.97
CA ILE A 161 9.72 -14.71 2.62
C ILE A 161 10.32 -13.33 2.88
N LEU A 162 9.65 -12.25 2.46
CA LEU A 162 10.11 -10.88 2.70
C LEU A 162 10.15 -10.51 4.18
N LEU A 163 9.20 -11.01 4.97
CA LEU A 163 9.13 -10.80 6.42
C LEU A 163 10.12 -11.68 7.19
N GLY A 164 10.79 -12.62 6.54
CA GLY A 164 11.77 -13.53 7.16
C GLY A 164 11.16 -14.74 7.87
N ASP A 165 9.84 -14.92 7.82
CA ASP A 165 9.13 -16.08 8.38
C ASP A 165 9.42 -17.37 7.59
N LEU A 166 9.76 -17.24 6.31
CA LEU A 166 10.10 -18.34 5.43
C LEU A 166 11.44 -18.09 4.75
N GLN A 167 12.35 -19.07 4.82
CA GLN A 167 13.64 -18.95 4.15
C GLN A 167 13.52 -19.27 2.65
N PRO A 168 14.14 -18.46 1.78
CA PRO A 168 14.19 -18.78 0.36
C PRO A 168 15.09 -20.01 0.12
N GLN A 169 14.83 -20.78 -0.94
CA GLN A 169 15.66 -21.94 -1.31
C GLN A 169 16.99 -21.52 -1.95
N GLN A 170 16.98 -20.39 -2.65
CA GLN A 170 18.19 -19.74 -3.19
C GLN A 170 18.10 -18.23 -2.96
N GLY A 171 19.25 -17.57 -2.91
CA GLY A 171 19.34 -16.14 -2.62
C GLY A 171 19.36 -15.85 -1.12
N ARG A 172 19.18 -14.57 -0.76
CA ARG A 172 19.14 -14.13 0.63
C ARG A 172 18.10 -13.04 0.85
N VAL A 173 17.44 -13.08 2.00
CA VAL A 173 16.61 -11.98 2.51
C VAL A 173 17.28 -11.43 3.76
N ARG A 174 17.44 -10.11 3.82
CA ARG A 174 17.96 -9.39 4.97
C ARG A 174 16.94 -8.36 5.43
N LEU A 175 16.55 -8.47 6.69
CA LEU A 175 15.75 -7.43 7.35
C LEU A 175 16.66 -6.32 7.89
N GLY A 176 16.14 -5.10 7.90
CA GLY A 176 16.79 -3.95 8.52
C GLY A 176 16.85 -4.06 10.05
N SER A 177 17.70 -3.24 10.67
CA SER A 177 17.77 -3.19 12.14
C SER A 177 16.57 -2.45 12.73
N GLY A 178 16.03 -2.99 13.83
CA GLY A 178 14.90 -2.40 14.55
C GLY A 178 13.57 -2.47 13.79
N VAL A 179 13.43 -3.40 12.85
CA VAL A 179 12.16 -3.67 12.17
C VAL A 179 11.20 -4.37 13.15
N ARG A 180 10.01 -3.79 13.32
CA ARG A 180 8.89 -4.29 14.12
C ARG A 180 7.70 -4.45 13.19
N ILE A 181 7.39 -5.71 12.89
CA ILE A 181 6.39 -6.09 11.89
C ILE A 181 5.06 -6.32 12.60
N ALA A 182 4.02 -5.64 12.16
CA ALA A 182 2.64 -6.03 12.44
C ALA A 182 2.10 -6.75 11.19
N TYR A 183 1.78 -8.03 11.35
CA TYR A 183 1.23 -8.86 10.27
C TYR A 183 -0.26 -9.05 10.49
N PHE A 184 -1.06 -8.68 9.50
CA PHE A 184 -2.49 -8.88 9.46
C PHE A 184 -2.81 -10.02 8.49
N ASP A 185 -3.33 -11.10 9.07
CA ASP A 185 -3.84 -12.29 8.38
C ASP A 185 -5.20 -12.61 8.99
N GLN A 186 -6.17 -12.92 8.13
CA GLN A 186 -7.53 -13.32 8.48
C GLN A 186 -7.57 -14.42 9.55
N LEU A 187 -6.53 -15.26 9.66
CA LEU A 187 -6.47 -16.37 10.60
C LEU A 187 -5.88 -16.04 11.98
N ARG A 188 -5.07 -14.98 12.11
CA ARG A 188 -4.28 -14.71 13.33
C ARG A 188 -4.84 -13.63 14.23
N ALA A 189 -5.64 -12.73 13.68
CA ALA A 189 -6.28 -11.68 14.45
C ALA A 189 -7.58 -12.24 15.04
N GLN A 190 -7.48 -13.04 16.10
CA GLN A 190 -8.65 -13.51 16.81
C GLN A 190 -8.99 -12.52 17.92
N LEU A 191 -10.26 -12.12 17.96
CA LEU A 191 -10.85 -11.34 19.05
C LEU A 191 -11.44 -12.32 20.05
N ASP A 192 -11.28 -12.04 21.34
CA ASP A 192 -11.98 -12.78 22.37
C ASP A 192 -13.44 -12.30 22.41
N GLU A 193 -14.34 -13.16 21.92
CA GLU A 193 -15.77 -12.87 21.80
C GLU A 193 -16.46 -12.57 23.14
N ASN A 194 -15.87 -13.02 24.26
CA ASN A 194 -16.43 -12.84 25.60
C ASN A 194 -15.93 -11.57 26.29
N ARG A 195 -14.84 -10.98 25.81
CA ARG A 195 -14.28 -9.74 26.36
C ARG A 195 -14.91 -8.52 25.71
N SER A 196 -14.85 -7.38 26.41
CA SER A 196 -15.31 -6.10 25.86
C SER A 196 -14.42 -5.62 24.71
N LEU A 197 -14.90 -4.64 23.93
CA LEU A 197 -14.08 -4.00 22.89
C LEU A 197 -12.84 -3.34 23.51
N LYS A 198 -13.03 -2.63 24.62
CA LYS A 198 -11.94 -2.02 25.38
C LYS A 198 -10.90 -3.06 25.79
N ASP A 199 -11.34 -4.18 26.35
CA ASP A 199 -10.43 -5.21 26.88
C ASP A 199 -9.68 -5.94 25.77
N ASN A 200 -10.29 -6.14 24.61
CA ASN A 200 -9.64 -6.75 23.46
C ASN A 200 -8.48 -5.92 22.89
N ILE A 201 -8.49 -4.62 23.17
CA ILE A 201 -7.54 -3.65 22.63
C ILE A 201 -6.52 -3.21 23.68
N ALA A 202 -6.99 -2.77 24.84
CA ALA A 202 -6.17 -2.11 25.86
C ALA A 202 -5.88 -3.03 27.06
N ASP A 203 -6.35 -4.28 27.03
CA ASP A 203 -6.23 -5.25 28.13
C ASP A 203 -6.64 -4.67 29.50
N GLY A 204 -7.72 -3.88 29.50
CA GLY A 204 -8.28 -3.25 30.70
C GLY A 204 -7.79 -1.82 30.97
N ASN A 205 -6.78 -1.33 30.25
CA ASN A 205 -6.30 0.05 30.38
C ASN A 205 -7.24 1.07 29.71
N ASP A 206 -7.28 2.30 30.23
CA ASP A 206 -8.00 3.42 29.62
C ASP A 206 -7.17 4.16 28.55
N MET A 207 -5.87 3.86 28.49
CA MET A 207 -4.93 4.51 27.60
C MET A 207 -4.28 3.48 26.68
N VAL A 208 -4.14 3.84 25.41
CA VAL A 208 -3.42 3.09 24.39
C VAL A 208 -2.31 3.95 23.79
N ILE A 209 -1.22 3.33 23.36
CA ILE A 209 -0.11 4.02 22.71
C ILE A 209 -0.25 3.79 21.22
N VAL A 210 -0.50 4.86 20.47
CA VAL A 210 -0.64 4.82 19.00
C VAL A 210 0.45 5.69 18.41
N GLY A 211 1.35 5.09 17.62
CA GLY A 211 2.48 5.81 17.03
C GLY A 211 3.41 6.47 18.07
N GLY A 212 3.46 5.94 19.29
CA GLY A 212 4.25 6.49 20.40
C GLY A 212 3.55 7.58 21.23
N VAL A 213 2.31 7.95 20.89
CA VAL A 213 1.51 8.93 21.63
C VAL A 213 0.44 8.21 22.44
N ALA A 214 0.33 8.55 23.73
CA ALA A 214 -0.72 8.04 24.59
C ALA A 214 -2.06 8.71 24.25
N ARG A 215 -3.08 7.90 23.94
CA ARG A 215 -4.45 8.34 23.65
C ARG A 215 -5.46 7.56 24.50
N HIS A 216 -6.56 8.20 24.84
CA HIS A 216 -7.65 7.55 25.56
C HIS A 216 -8.39 6.56 24.66
N ILE A 217 -8.70 5.37 25.18
CA ILE A 217 -9.30 4.27 24.42
C ILE A 217 -10.65 4.63 23.80
N VAL A 218 -11.48 5.42 24.51
CA VAL A 218 -12.79 5.84 23.99
C VAL A 218 -12.64 6.72 22.75
N GLY A 219 -11.76 7.72 22.80
CA GLY A 219 -11.50 8.57 21.64
C GLY A 219 -10.85 7.80 20.49
N TYR A 220 -9.99 6.83 20.81
CA TYR A 220 -9.41 5.95 19.81
C TYR A 220 -10.44 5.02 19.16
N LEU A 221 -11.40 4.47 19.89
CA LEU A 221 -12.45 3.63 19.32
C LEU A 221 -13.49 4.44 18.54
N GLN A 222 -13.76 5.68 18.93
CA GLN A 222 -14.60 6.60 18.16
C GLN A 222 -14.01 6.94 16.79
N ASP A 223 -12.67 7.04 16.72
CA ASP A 223 -11.92 7.18 15.46
C ASP A 223 -12.10 5.97 14.52
N PHE A 224 -12.63 4.84 15.02
CA PHE A 224 -13.03 3.63 14.27
C PHE A 224 -14.55 3.45 14.22
N LEU A 225 -15.30 4.54 14.45
CA LEU A 225 -16.75 4.61 14.32
C LEU A 225 -17.53 3.76 15.33
N PHE A 226 -16.93 3.44 16.48
CA PHE A 226 -17.65 2.85 17.60
C PHE A 226 -18.34 3.91 18.45
N LEU A 227 -19.61 3.66 18.78
CA LEU A 227 -20.33 4.49 19.74
C LEU A 227 -19.82 4.23 21.17
N PRO A 228 -19.78 5.24 22.06
CA PRO A 228 -19.35 5.07 23.45
C PRO A 228 -20.07 3.95 24.21
N GLU A 229 -21.33 3.73 23.88
CA GLU A 229 -22.19 2.69 24.48
C GLU A 229 -21.80 1.27 24.06
N GLN A 230 -21.17 1.10 22.89
CA GLN A 230 -20.71 -0.19 22.38
C GLN A 230 -19.38 -0.63 23.00
N ILE A 231 -18.56 0.31 23.48
CA ILE A 231 -17.22 0.04 24.02
C ILE A 231 -17.19 -0.98 25.17
N PRO A 232 -18.11 -0.94 26.16
CA PRO A 232 -18.14 -1.95 27.22
C PRO A 232 -18.85 -3.25 26.80
N ALA A 233 -19.48 -3.31 25.62
CA ALA A 233 -20.20 -4.50 25.17
C ALA A 233 -19.23 -5.63 24.76
N PRO A 234 -19.62 -6.91 24.88
CA PRO A 234 -18.80 -8.03 24.46
C PRO A 234 -18.70 -8.13 22.93
N VAL A 235 -17.55 -8.54 22.40
CA VAL A 235 -17.33 -8.60 20.94
C VAL A 235 -18.34 -9.50 20.22
N ARG A 236 -18.89 -10.53 20.88
CA ARG A 236 -19.93 -11.38 20.28
C ARG A 236 -21.17 -10.63 19.79
N SER A 237 -21.49 -9.46 20.35
CA SER A 237 -22.65 -8.65 19.92
C SER A 237 -22.39 -7.82 18.67
N LEU A 238 -21.15 -7.74 18.20
CA LEU A 238 -20.78 -6.98 17.00
C LEU A 238 -21.14 -7.75 15.72
N SER A 239 -21.57 -7.00 14.70
CA SER A 239 -21.69 -7.47 13.32
C SER A 239 -20.32 -7.82 12.72
N GLY A 240 -20.30 -8.53 11.59
CA GLY A 240 -19.05 -8.88 10.90
C GLY A 240 -18.17 -7.67 10.53
N GLY A 241 -18.78 -6.61 9.99
CA GLY A 241 -18.07 -5.36 9.66
C GLY A 241 -17.51 -4.66 10.90
N GLU A 242 -18.27 -4.59 11.99
CA GLU A 242 -17.80 -4.03 13.26
C GLU A 242 -16.64 -4.85 13.87
N ARG A 243 -16.68 -6.18 13.76
CA ARG A 243 -15.56 -7.03 14.19
C ARG A 243 -14.30 -6.71 13.39
N ASN A 244 -14.42 -6.51 12.08
CA ASN A 244 -13.30 -6.12 11.22
C ASN A 244 -12.77 -4.72 11.58
N ARG A 245 -13.63 -3.74 11.86
CA ARG A 245 -13.19 -2.42 12.37
C ARG A 245 -12.41 -2.53 13.67
N LEU A 246 -12.86 -3.37 14.59
CA LEU A 246 -12.17 -3.60 15.87
C LEU A 246 -10.80 -4.26 15.64
N LEU A 247 -10.72 -5.15 14.64
CA LEU A 247 -9.48 -5.80 14.24
C LEU A 247 -8.44 -4.82 13.72
N LEU A 248 -8.88 -3.89 12.85
CA LEU A 248 -8.05 -2.82 12.33
C LEU A 248 -7.59 -1.90 13.48
N ALA A 249 -8.49 -1.55 14.40
CA ALA A 249 -8.14 -0.78 15.60
C ALA A 249 -7.06 -1.49 16.44
N LYS A 250 -7.18 -2.80 16.64
CA LYS A 250 -6.16 -3.58 17.36
C LYS A 250 -4.81 -3.57 16.63
N LEU A 251 -4.81 -3.63 15.29
CA LEU A 251 -3.61 -3.66 14.47
C LEU A 251 -2.79 -2.36 14.61
N PHE A 252 -3.44 -1.20 14.57
CA PHE A 252 -2.76 0.11 14.61
C PHE A 252 -2.24 0.51 16.00
N ILE A 253 -2.58 -0.23 17.05
CA ILE A 253 -2.01 -0.06 18.41
C ILE A 253 -0.69 -0.80 18.57
N LEU A 254 -0.48 -1.87 17.80
CA LEU A 254 0.78 -2.60 17.87
C LEU A 254 1.93 -1.64 17.49
N PRO A 255 3.01 -1.59 18.29
CA PRO A 255 4.11 -0.69 18.03
C PRO A 255 4.95 -1.22 16.85
N SER A 256 4.46 -1.04 15.62
CA SER A 256 5.10 -1.47 14.39
C SER A 256 5.70 -0.30 13.62
N ASN A 257 6.72 -0.59 12.81
CA ASN A 257 7.20 0.30 11.76
C ASN A 257 7.10 -0.33 10.35
N VAL A 258 6.65 -1.58 10.29
CA VAL A 258 6.27 -2.29 9.06
C VAL A 258 4.91 -2.90 9.27
N LEU A 259 3.97 -2.59 8.40
CA LEU A 259 2.64 -3.16 8.37
C LEU A 259 2.54 -4.09 7.16
N ALA A 260 2.22 -5.35 7.39
CA ALA A 260 2.04 -6.34 6.34
C ALA A 260 0.58 -6.79 6.34
N LEU A 261 -0.13 -6.48 5.26
CA LEU A 261 -1.57 -6.70 5.11
C LEU A 261 -1.80 -7.72 4.00
N ASP A 262 -2.38 -8.87 4.35
CA ASP A 262 -2.72 -9.91 3.38
C ASP A 262 -4.23 -9.88 3.07
N GLU A 263 -4.59 -9.38 1.89
CA GLU A 263 -5.97 -9.19 1.42
C GLU A 263 -6.88 -8.49 2.46
N PRO A 264 -6.51 -7.28 2.92
CA PRO A 264 -7.23 -6.60 4.00
C PRO A 264 -8.61 -6.09 3.56
N THR A 265 -8.86 -5.99 2.25
CA THR A 265 -10.12 -5.49 1.68
C THR A 265 -11.24 -6.52 1.68
N ASN A 266 -10.92 -7.79 1.97
CA ASN A 266 -11.92 -8.84 2.02
C ASN A 266 -12.85 -8.65 3.24
N ASP A 267 -14.14 -8.89 3.04
CA ASP A 267 -15.15 -8.82 4.09
C ASP A 267 -15.28 -7.43 4.78
N LEU A 268 -14.75 -6.38 4.14
CA LEU A 268 -14.95 -4.99 4.57
C LEU A 268 -16.15 -4.37 3.88
N ASP A 269 -16.95 -3.63 4.64
CA ASP A 269 -17.90 -2.68 4.06
C ASP A 269 -17.17 -1.43 3.53
N VAL A 270 -17.87 -0.63 2.73
CA VAL A 270 -17.29 0.55 2.07
C VAL A 270 -16.76 1.56 3.09
N GLU A 271 -17.49 1.76 4.19
CA GLU A 271 -17.10 2.70 5.25
C GLU A 271 -15.80 2.27 5.95
N THR A 272 -15.65 0.98 6.24
CA THR A 272 -14.42 0.43 6.85
C THR A 272 -13.25 0.46 5.87
N LEU A 273 -13.51 0.25 4.58
CA LEU A 273 -12.48 0.35 3.54
C LEU A 273 -11.92 1.78 3.44
N GLU A 274 -12.79 2.79 3.38
CA GLU A 274 -12.39 4.21 3.38
C GLU A 274 -11.58 4.57 4.62
N LEU A 275 -12.04 4.13 5.81
CA LEU A 275 -11.31 4.31 7.06
C LEU A 275 -9.91 3.66 7.00
N LEU A 276 -9.81 2.45 6.45
CA LEU A 276 -8.53 1.76 6.31
C LEU A 276 -7.60 2.54 5.37
N GLU A 277 -8.10 3.02 4.23
CA GLU A 277 -7.32 3.85 3.30
C GLU A 277 -6.73 5.08 3.99
N ASP A 278 -7.55 5.84 4.71
CA ASP A 278 -7.12 7.03 5.43
C ASP A 278 -6.02 6.71 6.46
N ARG A 279 -6.19 5.63 7.23
CA ARG A 279 -5.20 5.22 8.23
C ARG A 279 -3.89 4.76 7.61
N LEU A 280 -3.94 4.08 6.46
CA LEU A 280 -2.73 3.68 5.73
C LEU A 280 -2.05 4.85 5.03
N LEU A 281 -2.80 5.88 4.64
CA LEU A 281 -2.26 7.13 4.13
C LEU A 281 -1.48 7.89 5.21
N GLU A 282 -2.03 7.99 6.41
CA GLU A 282 -1.41 8.64 7.58
C GLU A 282 -0.24 7.87 8.20
N TYR A 283 -0.18 6.55 8.00
CA TYR A 283 0.87 5.71 8.56
C TYR A 283 2.25 6.07 7.97
N SER A 284 3.17 6.49 8.85
CA SER A 284 4.53 6.92 8.48
C SER A 284 5.54 5.78 8.34
N GLY A 285 5.14 4.54 8.69
CA GLY A 285 5.95 3.36 8.51
C GLY A 285 5.88 2.80 7.09
N THR A 286 6.40 1.58 6.94
CA THR A 286 6.41 0.88 5.65
C THR A 286 5.19 -0.02 5.56
N ILE A 287 4.56 -0.09 4.39
CA ILE A 287 3.38 -0.92 4.15
C ILE A 287 3.70 -1.94 3.08
N LEU A 288 3.46 -3.21 3.36
CA LEU A 288 3.43 -4.30 2.40
C LEU A 288 2.00 -4.77 2.27
N LEU A 289 1.40 -4.56 1.11
CA LEU A 289 -0.03 -4.74 0.90
C LEU A 289 -0.27 -5.75 -0.20
N VAL A 290 -0.93 -6.86 0.12
CA VAL A 290 -1.48 -7.78 -0.86
C VAL A 290 -2.95 -7.42 -1.04
N SER A 291 -3.37 -7.08 -2.25
CA SER A 291 -4.79 -6.81 -2.54
C SER A 291 -5.12 -7.06 -4.00
N HIS A 292 -6.35 -7.45 -4.26
CA HIS A 292 -6.97 -7.45 -5.59
C HIS A 292 -7.76 -6.18 -5.91
N ASP A 293 -8.00 -5.31 -4.93
CA ASP A 293 -8.73 -4.08 -5.12
C ASP A 293 -7.86 -3.03 -5.81
N ARG A 294 -8.28 -2.64 -7.01
CA ARG A 294 -7.57 -1.70 -7.88
C ARG A 294 -7.59 -0.28 -7.32
N ALA A 295 -8.73 0.15 -6.79
CA ALA A 295 -8.89 1.50 -6.27
C ALA A 295 -8.03 1.67 -5.01
N PHE A 296 -8.09 0.69 -4.11
CA PHE A 296 -7.29 0.64 -2.90
C PHE A 296 -5.78 0.71 -3.19
N LEU A 297 -5.31 -0.11 -4.14
CA LEU A 297 -3.90 -0.09 -4.57
C LEU A 297 -3.48 1.24 -5.19
N ASN A 298 -4.34 1.88 -5.99
CA ASN A 298 -4.05 3.18 -6.59
C ASN A 298 -3.96 4.31 -5.55
N ASN A 299 -4.74 4.22 -4.47
CA ASN A 299 -4.77 5.24 -3.43
C ASN A 299 -3.59 5.08 -2.45
N VAL A 300 -3.22 3.84 -2.10
CA VAL A 300 -2.25 3.57 -1.02
C VAL A 300 -0.84 3.27 -1.54
N ALA A 301 -0.68 2.52 -2.63
CA ALA A 301 0.61 2.00 -3.05
C ALA A 301 1.43 3.04 -3.83
N THR A 302 2.71 3.19 -3.46
CA THR A 302 3.71 3.99 -4.19
C THR A 302 4.48 3.18 -5.22
N SER A 303 4.48 1.85 -5.07
CA SER A 303 5.12 0.90 -5.97
C SER A 303 4.37 -0.43 -5.92
N THR A 304 4.46 -1.22 -6.98
CA THR A 304 3.79 -2.52 -7.08
C THR A 304 4.74 -3.61 -7.53
N ILE A 305 4.71 -4.76 -6.85
CA ILE A 305 5.37 -6.00 -7.25
C ILE A 305 4.31 -6.91 -7.83
N VAL A 306 4.51 -7.33 -9.07
CA VAL A 306 3.51 -8.10 -9.82
C VAL A 306 4.04 -9.48 -10.15
N PHE A 307 3.21 -10.49 -9.89
CA PHE A 307 3.40 -11.86 -10.35
C PHE A 307 2.93 -11.99 -11.80
N GLU A 308 3.87 -12.11 -12.73
CA GLU A 308 3.58 -12.33 -14.15
C GLU A 308 3.31 -13.80 -14.50
N GLY A 309 3.63 -14.71 -13.57
CA GLY A 309 3.48 -16.16 -13.73
C GLY A 309 4.82 -16.88 -13.85
N GLU A 310 4.79 -18.21 -13.68
CA GLU A 310 5.99 -19.09 -13.77
C GLU A 310 7.17 -18.68 -12.87
N GLY A 311 6.91 -18.00 -11.75
CA GLY A 311 7.95 -17.50 -10.85
C GLY A 311 8.56 -16.16 -11.24
N ARG A 312 8.08 -15.50 -12.30
CA ARG A 312 8.51 -14.15 -12.69
C ARG A 312 7.78 -13.08 -11.89
N LEU A 313 8.56 -12.29 -11.16
CA LEU A 313 8.09 -11.10 -10.44
C LEU A 313 8.75 -9.86 -11.04
N GLN A 314 7.98 -8.80 -11.17
CA GLN A 314 8.47 -7.52 -11.68
C GLN A 314 7.96 -6.36 -10.84
N GLU A 315 8.80 -5.34 -10.68
CA GLU A 315 8.48 -4.10 -9.97
C GLU A 315 8.06 -2.99 -10.93
N TYR A 316 7.05 -2.25 -10.52
CA TYR A 316 6.54 -1.08 -11.20
C TYR A 316 6.41 0.07 -10.20
N VAL A 317 6.66 1.28 -10.67
CA VAL A 317 6.38 2.51 -9.91
C VAL A 317 4.91 2.87 -10.07
N GLY A 318 4.26 3.23 -8.96
CA GLY A 318 2.84 3.59 -8.93
C GLY A 318 1.91 2.42 -8.60
N GLY A 319 0.62 2.69 -8.74
CA GLY A 319 -0.47 1.78 -8.35
C GLY A 319 -0.83 0.76 -9.44
N TYR A 320 -2.01 0.17 -9.32
CA TYR A 320 -2.55 -0.81 -10.27
C TYR A 320 -2.68 -0.24 -11.70
N ASP A 321 -3.16 1.00 -11.83
CA ASP A 321 -3.37 1.63 -13.14
C ASP A 321 -2.05 1.92 -13.85
N ASP A 322 -1.04 2.33 -13.09
CA ASP A 322 0.31 2.58 -13.60
C ASP A 322 0.95 1.28 -14.08
N TRP A 323 0.77 0.18 -13.33
CA TRP A 323 1.15 -1.15 -13.78
C TRP A 323 0.42 -1.54 -15.06
N LEU A 324 -0.91 -1.37 -15.14
CA LEU A 324 -1.68 -1.78 -16.32
C LEU A 324 -1.21 -1.04 -17.58
N ARG A 325 -0.89 0.26 -17.48
CA ARG A 325 -0.33 1.06 -18.58
C ARG A 325 1.05 0.56 -19.01
N GLN A 326 1.89 0.17 -18.06
CA GLN A 326 3.21 -0.39 -18.34
C GLN A 326 3.12 -1.81 -18.93
N ARG A 327 2.12 -2.61 -18.53
CA ARG A 327 1.87 -3.98 -19.03
C ARG A 327 1.26 -4.02 -20.43
N THR A 328 0.45 -3.01 -20.77
CA THR A 328 -0.21 -2.92 -22.10
C THR A 328 0.68 -2.33 -23.18
N ALA A 329 1.87 -1.87 -22.83
CA ALA A 329 2.94 -1.74 -23.80
C ALA A 329 3.45 -3.16 -24.09
N PRO A 330 3.18 -3.74 -25.28
CA PRO A 330 3.84 -4.96 -25.69
C PRO A 330 5.34 -4.67 -25.77
N ASP A 331 6.18 -5.70 -25.64
CA ASP A 331 7.54 -5.69 -26.17
C ASP A 331 7.52 -5.47 -27.70
N GLY A 332 7.30 -4.21 -28.10
CA GLY A 332 7.16 -3.75 -29.47
C GLY A 332 7.43 -2.25 -29.52
N PRO A 333 8.10 -1.74 -30.57
CA PRO A 333 8.64 -0.40 -30.57
C PRO A 333 7.53 0.65 -30.32
N LEU A 334 7.78 1.52 -29.36
CA LEU A 334 6.94 2.68 -29.04
C LEU A 334 6.55 3.42 -30.34
N PRO A 335 5.26 3.71 -30.58
CA PRO A 335 4.87 4.56 -31.69
C PRO A 335 5.41 5.97 -31.44
N THR A 336 6.43 6.34 -32.22
CA THR A 336 6.92 7.70 -32.36
C THR A 336 5.82 8.60 -32.89
N GLY A 337 5.35 9.54 -32.05
CA GLY A 337 4.48 10.62 -32.49
C GLY A 337 3.53 11.13 -31.42
N LEU A 338 4.06 11.74 -30.36
CA LEU A 338 3.24 12.63 -29.52
C LEU A 338 2.98 13.91 -30.31
N LYS A 339 1.81 13.99 -30.94
CA LYS A 339 1.23 15.27 -31.37
C LYS A 339 0.80 16.05 -30.12
N GLU A 340 1.20 17.32 -30.10
CA GLU A 340 0.86 18.30 -29.08
C GLU A 340 -0.65 18.31 -28.72
N PRO A 341 -1.00 18.57 -27.45
CA PRO A 341 -2.38 18.65 -27.01
C PRO A 341 -3.04 19.91 -27.59
N LYS A 342 -3.91 19.73 -28.58
CA LYS A 342 -4.81 20.80 -29.02
C LYS A 342 -5.83 21.11 -27.92
N PRO A 343 -6.22 22.39 -27.74
CA PRO A 343 -7.18 22.80 -26.72
C PRO A 343 -8.49 22.04 -26.86
N ARG A 344 -8.98 21.49 -25.73
CA ARG A 344 -10.26 20.77 -25.65
C ARG A 344 -11.37 21.70 -26.13
N LYS A 345 -11.91 21.42 -27.31
CA LYS A 345 -13.30 21.76 -27.63
C LYS A 345 -14.18 20.71 -26.98
N ASP A 346 -15.12 21.17 -26.16
CA ASP A 346 -16.16 20.34 -25.57
C ASP A 346 -16.81 19.49 -26.65
N LYS A 347 -16.67 18.17 -26.52
CA LYS A 347 -17.44 17.20 -27.27
C LYS A 347 -18.58 16.71 -26.38
N PRO A 348 -19.80 16.58 -26.93
CA PRO A 348 -20.97 16.18 -26.16
C PRO A 348 -20.83 14.74 -25.62
N PRO A 349 -21.64 14.37 -24.62
CA PRO A 349 -21.50 13.11 -23.90
C PRO A 349 -21.57 11.92 -24.86
N LYS A 350 -20.63 10.96 -24.73
CA LYS A 350 -20.68 9.69 -25.48
C LYS A 350 -21.93 8.92 -25.05
N GLU A 351 -22.79 8.64 -26.02
CA GLU A 351 -23.94 7.75 -25.87
C GLU A 351 -23.51 6.37 -25.34
N LYS A 352 -24.33 5.84 -24.42
CA LYS A 352 -24.22 4.51 -23.83
C LYS A 352 -24.12 3.47 -24.95
N GLN A 353 -23.05 2.68 -24.94
CA GLN A 353 -22.93 1.50 -25.81
C GLN A 353 -24.16 0.61 -25.59
N LYS A 354 -24.95 0.41 -26.66
CA LYS A 354 -26.09 -0.50 -26.64
C LYS A 354 -25.55 -1.93 -26.54
N LEU A 355 -25.94 -2.62 -25.48
CA LEU A 355 -25.72 -4.04 -25.25
C LEU A 355 -26.08 -4.84 -26.51
N SER A 356 -25.22 -5.79 -26.88
CA SER A 356 -25.49 -6.75 -27.96
C SER A 356 -26.77 -7.54 -27.64
N TYR A 357 -27.53 -7.96 -28.65
CA TYR A 357 -28.78 -8.72 -28.48
C TYR A 357 -28.62 -9.97 -27.59
N LYS A 358 -27.41 -10.56 -27.53
CA LYS A 358 -27.07 -11.64 -26.60
C LYS A 358 -26.91 -11.16 -25.15
N GLU A 359 -26.25 -10.03 -24.94
CA GLU A 359 -25.99 -9.44 -23.63
C GLU A 359 -27.28 -8.89 -23.00
N THR A 360 -28.18 -8.29 -23.78
CA THR A 360 -29.48 -7.83 -23.28
C THR A 360 -30.35 -9.00 -22.82
N ARG A 361 -30.36 -10.10 -23.59
CA ARG A 361 -31.13 -11.30 -23.24
C ARG A 361 -30.54 -12.01 -22.03
N GLU A 362 -29.21 -12.07 -21.91
CA GLU A 362 -28.58 -12.59 -20.69
C GLU A 362 -28.94 -11.74 -19.48
N LEU A 363 -28.87 -10.41 -19.59
CA LEU A 363 -29.18 -9.48 -18.51
C LEU A 363 -30.65 -9.52 -18.08
N GLU A 364 -31.58 -9.75 -19.02
CA GLU A 364 -32.99 -9.98 -18.73
C GLU A 364 -33.25 -11.33 -18.02
N THR A 365 -32.40 -12.33 -18.22
CA THR A 365 -32.51 -13.64 -17.54
C THR A 365 -31.82 -13.71 -16.18
N LEU A 366 -30.98 -12.74 -15.83
CA LEU A 366 -30.24 -12.72 -14.56
C LEU A 366 -31.13 -12.59 -13.32
N PRO A 367 -32.17 -11.73 -13.27
CA PRO A 367 -33.03 -11.60 -12.10
C PRO A 367 -33.75 -12.90 -11.73
N GLN A 368 -34.24 -13.65 -12.72
CA GLN A 368 -34.91 -14.93 -12.51
C GLN A 368 -33.96 -16.02 -12.00
N LYS A 369 -32.70 -16.00 -12.47
CA LYS A 369 -31.65 -16.89 -11.94
C LYS A 369 -31.27 -16.53 -10.51
N LEU A 370 -31.27 -15.24 -10.18
CA LEU A 370 -30.99 -14.76 -8.83
C LEU A 370 -32.08 -15.21 -7.86
N GLU A 371 -33.37 -15.01 -8.20
CA GLU A 371 -34.51 -15.48 -7.38
C GLU A 371 -34.48 -17.00 -7.19
N ALA A 372 -34.20 -17.78 -8.24
CA ALA A 372 -34.12 -19.24 -8.13
C ALA A 372 -32.98 -19.71 -7.21
N LEU A 373 -31.81 -19.06 -7.30
CA LEU A 373 -30.66 -19.37 -6.44
C LEU A 373 -30.87 -18.91 -5.00
N GLU A 374 -31.59 -17.80 -4.79
CA GLU A 374 -31.98 -17.32 -3.46
C GLU A 374 -33.00 -18.25 -2.80
N GLU A 375 -33.99 -18.75 -3.54
CA GLU A 375 -34.93 -19.78 -3.04
C GLU A 375 -34.21 -21.10 -2.72
N GLU A 376 -33.26 -21.53 -3.55
CA GLU A 376 -32.47 -22.75 -3.31
C GLU A 376 -31.59 -22.59 -2.06
N LYS A 377 -30.93 -21.44 -1.89
CA LYS A 377 -30.17 -21.10 -0.69
C LYS A 377 -31.07 -21.09 0.55
N GLN A 378 -32.26 -20.50 0.46
CA GLN A 378 -33.19 -20.43 1.58
C GLN A 378 -33.70 -21.83 1.98
N ARG A 379 -34.00 -22.70 1.01
CA ARG A 379 -34.35 -24.10 1.28
C ARG A 379 -33.24 -24.87 1.98
N LEU A 380 -32.00 -24.71 1.53
CA LEU A 380 -30.85 -25.38 2.17
C LEU A 380 -30.60 -24.89 3.60
N LEU A 381 -30.85 -23.60 3.87
CA LEU A 381 -30.79 -23.03 5.21
C LEU A 381 -31.92 -23.58 6.10
N ASP A 382 -33.15 -23.63 5.59
CA ASP A 382 -34.31 -24.16 6.32
C ASP A 382 -34.15 -25.68 6.62
N GLU A 383 -33.58 -26.45 5.68
CA GLU A 383 -33.23 -27.86 5.90
C GLU A 383 -32.12 -28.03 6.94
N GLY A 384 -31.10 -27.16 6.92
CA GLY A 384 -30.03 -27.13 7.91
C GLY A 384 -30.54 -26.82 9.33
N ASP A 385 -31.45 -25.87 9.47
CA ASP A 385 -32.07 -25.51 10.74
C ASP A 385 -33.02 -26.60 11.26
N LEU A 386 -33.73 -27.32 10.39
CA LEU A 386 -34.53 -28.49 10.78
C LEU A 386 -33.64 -29.61 11.34
N HIS A 387 -32.47 -29.84 10.75
CA HIS A 387 -31.50 -30.81 11.24
C HIS A 387 -30.88 -30.37 12.57
N ALA A 388 -30.55 -29.09 12.74
CA ALA A 388 -30.04 -28.55 14.00
C ALA A 388 -31.07 -28.64 15.13
N THR A 389 -32.35 -28.40 14.83
CA THR A 389 -33.46 -28.49 15.80
C THR A 389 -33.73 -29.93 16.23
N ARG A 390 -33.72 -30.89 15.28
CA ARG A 390 -33.84 -32.32 15.59
C ARG A 390 -32.71 -32.85 16.45
N ILE A 391 -31.47 -32.42 16.20
CA ILE A 391 -30.32 -32.80 17.03
C ILE A 391 -30.46 -32.21 18.45
N ARG A 392 -30.91 -30.95 18.56
CA ARG A 392 -31.11 -30.28 19.85
C ARG A 392 -32.22 -30.94 20.68
N ASP A 393 -33.32 -31.35 20.05
CA ASP A 393 -34.40 -32.08 20.71
C ASP A 393 -33.98 -33.49 21.15
N CYS A 394 -33.19 -34.20 20.34
CA CYS A 394 -32.67 -35.53 20.69
C CYS A 394 -31.69 -35.49 21.88
N VAL A 395 -30.83 -34.46 21.93
CA VAL A 395 -29.91 -34.22 23.07
C VAL A 395 -30.70 -33.84 24.34
N ARG A 396 -31.79 -33.08 24.21
CA ARG A 396 -32.64 -32.69 25.34
C ARG A 396 -33.38 -33.88 25.95
N VAL A 397 -33.93 -34.76 25.12
CA VAL A 397 -34.60 -35.99 25.58
C VAL A 397 -33.61 -36.93 26.28
N SER A 398 -32.42 -37.13 25.70
CA SER A 398 -31.38 -37.96 26.33
C SER A 398 -30.92 -37.41 27.68
N ALA A 399 -30.82 -36.09 27.84
CA ALA A 399 -30.44 -35.47 29.11
C ALA A 399 -31.53 -35.58 30.20
N GLU A 400 -32.81 -35.53 29.82
CA GLU A 400 -33.92 -35.74 30.74
C GLU A 400 -34.03 -37.22 31.19
N GLU A 401 -33.73 -38.16 30.30
CA GLU A 401 -33.68 -39.60 30.62
C GLU A 401 -32.51 -39.94 31.55
N ILE A 402 -31.32 -39.36 31.33
CA ILE A 402 -30.16 -39.52 32.22
C ILE A 402 -30.47 -38.96 33.62
N ARG A 403 -31.09 -37.78 33.73
CA ARG A 403 -31.48 -37.22 35.04
C ARG A 403 -32.51 -38.07 35.78
N ARG A 404 -33.46 -38.67 35.07
CA ARG A 404 -34.43 -39.60 35.68
C ARG A 404 -33.75 -40.88 36.19
N PHE A 405 -32.73 -41.35 35.48
CA PHE A 405 -31.94 -42.52 35.87
C PHE A 405 -31.01 -42.24 37.06
N GLU A 406 -30.45 -41.03 37.15
CA GLU A 406 -29.67 -40.60 38.32
C GLU A 406 -30.54 -40.45 39.57
N GLN A 407 -31.77 -39.93 39.43
CA GLN A 407 -32.72 -39.82 40.54
C GLN A 407 -33.26 -41.18 41.03
N SER A 408 -33.38 -42.18 40.15
CA SER A 408 -33.78 -43.53 40.57
C SER A 408 -32.63 -44.30 41.26
N MET A 409 -31.38 -43.98 40.94
CA MET A 409 -30.20 -44.55 41.60
C MET A 409 -29.95 -43.92 42.98
N SER A 410 -30.30 -42.65 43.21
CA SER A 410 -30.16 -41.99 44.51
C SER A 410 -31.26 -42.30 45.52
N GLY A 411 -32.30 -43.06 45.13
CA GLY A 411 -33.45 -43.39 45.99
C GLY A 411 -33.40 -44.77 46.65
N ASN A 412 -32.28 -45.48 46.53
CA ASN A 412 -32.14 -46.88 46.98
C ASN A 412 -30.99 -47.09 47.99
N GLU A 413 -30.47 -46.00 48.58
CA GLU A 413 -29.56 -46.03 49.73
C GLU A 413 -30.26 -45.43 50.95
N ASP A 414 -31.13 -46.23 51.58
CA ASP A 414 -31.53 -46.11 53.01
C ASP A 414 -31.95 -47.48 53.54
#